data_AF-A0A9D8S6Q3-F1
#
_entry.id   AF-A0A9D8S6Q3-F1
#
_cell.length_a   1.000
_cell.length_b   1.000
_cell.length_c   1.000
_cell.angle_alpha   90.00
_cell.angle_beta   90.00
_cell.angle_gamma   90.00
#
_symmetry.space_group_name_H-M   'P 1'
#
loop_
_entity.id
_entity.type
_entity.pdbx_description
1 polymer ?
#
loop_
_entity_poly.entity_id
_entity_poly.type
_entity_poly.pdbx_seq_one_letter_code
_entity_poly.pdbx_strand_id
1 'polypeptide(L)' 'MTIIEQVRETFQNVETGSKFTTIEIKSLVHKKFGTNIGSVIPSDYSYNMTNKGKVGSLEKFNIFIQVKRGEYIYVGENYK' A
#
# COMPACT_ATOMS: atom_id res chain seq x y z
N MET A 1 -4.33 -13.06 -9.63
CA MET A 1 -4.08 -11.68 -9.16
C MET A 1 -3.11 -11.74 -7.99
N THR A 2 -2.02 -10.99 -8.07
CA THR A 2 -1.00 -10.86 -7.03
C THR A 2 -1.47 -9.90 -5.93
N ILE A 3 -0.80 -9.90 -4.77
CA ILE A 3 -1.10 -8.95 -3.69
C ILE A 3 -0.85 -7.50 -4.16
N ILE A 4 0.15 -7.28 -5.02
CA ILE A 4 0.42 -5.95 -5.58
C ILE A 4 -0.76 -5.46 -6.42
N GLU A 5 -1.28 -6.30 -7.31
CA GLU A 5 -2.45 -5.98 -8.13
C GLU A 5 -3.69 -5.72 -7.28
N GLN A 6 -3.92 -6.52 -6.23
CA GLN A 6 -4.99 -6.31 -5.27
C GLN A 6 -4.87 -4.95 -4.56
N VAL A 7 -3.67 -4.59 -4.10
CA VAL A 7 -3.43 -3.30 -3.45
C VAL A 7 -3.66 -2.16 -4.44
N ARG A 8 -3.06 -2.23 -5.64
CA ARG A 8 -3.28 -1.25 -6.72
C ARG A 8 -4.77 -1.03 -6.98
N GLU A 9 -5.52 -2.11 -7.23
CA GLU A 9 -6.95 -2.01 -7.53
C GLU A 9 -7.80 -1.52 -6.37
N THR A 10 -7.38 -1.76 -5.12
CA THR A 10 -8.07 -1.27 -3.92
C THR A 10 -7.98 0.25 -3.83
N PHE A 11 -6.83 0.83 -4.18
CA PHE A 11 -6.56 2.25 -4.01
C PHE A 11 -6.60 3.08 -5.30
N GLN A 12 -6.84 2.47 -6.48
CA GLN A 12 -6.80 3.17 -7.78
C GLN A 12 -7.75 4.37 -7.92
N ASN A 13 -8.85 4.40 -7.16
CA ASN A 13 -9.85 5.47 -7.19
C ASN A 13 -9.88 6.30 -5.89
N VAL A 14 -8.87 6.14 -5.03
CA VAL A 14 -8.76 6.91 -3.79
C VAL A 14 -8.19 8.28 -4.11
N GLU A 15 -8.74 9.32 -3.46
CA GLU A 15 -8.24 10.68 -3.61
C GLU A 15 -6.85 10.82 -2.98
N THR A 16 -5.90 11.41 -3.72
CA THR A 16 -4.58 11.77 -3.22
C THR A 16 -4.70 12.67 -1.98
N GLY A 17 -3.92 12.34 -0.94
CA GLY A 17 -4.00 13.02 0.37
C GLY A 17 -4.84 12.27 1.40
N SER A 18 -5.62 11.26 0.99
CA SER A 18 -6.38 10.40 1.91
C SER A 18 -5.45 9.70 2.91
N LYS A 19 -5.87 9.67 4.18
CA LYS A 19 -5.10 9.07 5.28
C LYS A 19 -5.64 7.70 5.65
N PHE A 20 -4.72 6.78 5.92
CA PHE A 20 -5.04 5.42 6.33
C PHE A 20 -4.08 4.90 7.39
N THR A 21 -4.59 4.06 8.28
CA THR A 21 -3.81 3.24 9.20
C THR A 21 -3.44 1.90 8.54
N THR A 22 -2.43 1.21 9.10
CA THR A 22 -2.10 -0.17 8.71
C THR A 22 -3.32 -1.09 8.73
N ILE A 23 -4.17 -0.96 9.76
CA ILE A 23 -5.34 -1.81 9.94
C ILE A 23 -6.34 -1.53 8.82
N GLU A 24 -6.64 -0.26 8.54
CA GLU A 24 -7.56 0.11 7.46
C GLU A 24 -7.08 -0.37 6.11
N ILE A 25 -5.79 -0.19 5.78
CA ILE A 25 -5.25 -0.67 4.50
C ILE A 25 -5.46 -2.18 4.34
N LYS A 26 -5.09 -2.95 5.36
CA LYS A 26 -5.24 -4.41 5.34
C LYS A 26 -6.71 -4.83 5.26
N SER A 27 -7.57 -4.18 6.03
CA SER A 27 -9.02 -4.43 6.04
C SER A 27 -9.67 -4.10 4.71
N LEU A 28 -9.29 -3.02 4.03
CA LEU A 28 -9.82 -2.65 2.72
C LEU A 28 -9.48 -3.70 1.65
N VAL A 29 -8.22 -4.13 1.61
CA VAL A 29 -7.77 -5.17 0.66
C VAL A 29 -8.44 -6.51 0.97
N HIS A 30 -8.50 -6.90 2.25
CA HIS A 30 -9.18 -8.12 2.69
C HIS A 30 -10.68 -8.08 2.34
N LYS A 31 -11.36 -6.96 2.58
CA LYS A 31 -12.79 -6.81 2.27
C LYS A 31 -13.08 -6.95 0.78
N LYS A 32 -12.17 -6.46 -0.08
CA LYS A 32 -12.35 -6.50 -1.53
C LYS A 32 -12.01 -7.86 -2.15
N PHE A 33 -10.99 -8.56 -1.63
CA PHE A 33 -10.42 -9.75 -2.29
C PHE A 33 -10.29 -10.99 -1.40
N GLY A 34 -10.67 -10.93 -0.13
CA GLY A 34 -10.52 -12.03 0.84
C GLY A 34 -9.06 -12.28 1.25
N THR A 35 -8.12 -11.42 0.88
CA THR A 35 -6.68 -11.59 1.10
C THR A 35 -6.33 -11.71 2.59
N ASN A 36 -5.40 -12.59 2.93
CA ASN A 36 -4.90 -12.65 4.30
C ASN A 36 -4.28 -11.30 4.70
N ILE A 37 -4.83 -10.70 5.77
CA ILE A 37 -4.41 -9.42 6.37
C ILE A 37 -2.91 -9.40 6.69
N GLY A 38 -2.31 -10.54 7.03
CA GLY A 38 -0.89 -10.67 7.33
C GLY A 38 0.01 -10.53 6.10
N SER A 39 -0.51 -10.82 4.91
CA SER A 39 0.25 -10.78 3.65
C SER A 39 0.31 -9.39 3.01
N VAL A 40 -0.52 -8.45 3.48
CA VAL A 40 -0.50 -7.05 3.02
C VAL A 40 0.43 -6.27 3.94
N ILE A 41 1.56 -5.78 3.44
CA ILE A 41 2.54 -5.03 4.22
C ILE A 41 2.58 -3.59 3.68
N PRO A 42 1.86 -2.61 4.28
CA PRO A 42 1.74 -1.27 3.70
C PRO A 42 3.05 -0.51 3.51
N SER A 43 4.06 -0.78 4.35
CA SER A 43 5.41 -0.22 4.16
C SER A 43 6.07 -0.69 2.87
N ASP A 44 5.70 -1.87 2.34
CA ASP A 44 6.17 -2.36 1.05
C ASP A 44 5.52 -1.62 -0.12
N TYR A 45 4.66 -0.63 0.11
CA TYR A 45 4.09 0.20 -0.96
C TYR A 45 4.33 1.69 -0.69
N SER A 46 5.30 2.02 0.16
CA SER A 46 5.60 3.39 0.56
C SER A 46 6.88 3.92 -0.07
N TYR A 47 6.85 5.10 -0.66
CA TYR A 47 8.03 5.71 -1.32
C TYR A 47 9.17 6.04 -0.36
N ASN A 48 8.83 6.44 0.87
CA ASN A 48 9.80 6.88 1.87
C ASN A 48 10.25 5.77 2.83
N MET A 49 9.87 4.51 2.55
CA MET A 49 10.28 3.35 3.35
C MET A 49 11.12 2.40 2.50
N THR A 50 12.37 2.25 2.88
CA THR A 50 13.26 1.26 2.26
C THR A 50 13.15 -0.06 3.00
N ASN A 51 12.45 -1.03 2.43
CA ASN A 51 12.54 -2.42 2.89
C ASN A 51 13.65 -3.14 2.12
N LYS A 52 14.74 -3.52 2.79
CA LYS A 52 15.89 -4.20 2.17
C LYS A 52 15.57 -5.61 1.63
N GLY A 53 14.44 -6.19 2.01
CA GLY A 53 13.94 -7.45 1.46
C GLY A 53 13.01 -7.30 0.25
N LYS A 54 12.73 -6.06 -0.16
CA LYS A 54 11.85 -5.74 -1.28
C LYS A 54 12.63 -5.97 -2.58
N VAL A 55 12.24 -6.95 -3.39
CA VAL A 55 12.91 -7.27 -4.66
C VAL A 55 11.90 -7.35 -5.80
N GLY A 56 12.35 -7.05 -7.02
CA GLY A 56 11.56 -7.24 -8.23
C GLY A 56 10.39 -6.26 -8.38
N SER A 57 9.18 -6.78 -8.61
CA SER A 57 7.98 -5.95 -8.87
C SER A 57 7.57 -5.09 -7.69
N LEU A 58 7.92 -5.49 -6.46
CA LEU A 58 7.65 -4.72 -5.25
C LEU A 58 8.44 -3.41 -5.24
N GLU A 59 9.69 -3.36 -5.71
CA GLU A 59 10.47 -2.11 -5.76
C GLU A 59 9.81 -1.05 -6.64
N LYS A 60 9.12 -1.48 -7.70
CA LYS A 60 8.56 -0.61 -8.74
C LYS A 60 7.17 -0.08 -8.41
N PHE A 61 6.50 -0.58 -7.37
CA PHE A 61 5.16 -0.16 -6.99
C PHE A 61 5.16 0.49 -5.61
N ASN A 62 4.90 1.80 -5.59
CA ASN A 62 4.73 2.60 -4.40
C ASN A 62 3.56 3.56 -4.63
N ILE A 63 2.71 3.71 -3.61
CA ILE A 63 1.51 4.56 -3.67
C ILE A 63 1.25 5.30 -2.35
N PHE A 64 2.07 5.06 -1.33
CA PHE A 64 1.92 5.67 -0.01
C PHE A 64 3.16 6.49 0.39
N ILE A 65 2.94 7.39 1.34
CA ILE A 65 3.99 7.97 2.20
C ILE A 65 3.63 7.61 3.64
N GLN A 66 4.55 6.97 4.36
CA GLN A 66 4.38 6.74 5.79
C GLN A 66 4.72 8.04 6.55
N VAL A 67 3.74 8.65 7.22
CA VAL A 67 3.94 9.90 7.98
C VAL A 67 4.34 9.65 9.42
N LYS A 68 3.91 8.53 10.00
CA LYS A 68 4.42 7.95 11.24
C LYS A 68 4.16 6.46 11.25
N ARG A 69 4.76 5.73 12.19
CA ARG A 69 4.64 4.27 12.26
C ARG A 69 3.16 3.86 12.26
N GLY A 70 2.77 3.16 11.20
CA GLY A 70 1.42 2.63 11.02
C GLY A 70 0.38 3.61 10.45
N GLU A 71 0.78 4.82 10.06
CA GLU A 71 -0.09 5.80 9.38
C GLU A 71 0.51 6.27 8.06
N TYR A 72 -0.35 6.31 7.05
CA TYR A 72 0.01 6.45 5.66
C TYR A 72 -0.87 7.49 4.98
N ILE A 73 -0.31 8.22 4.04
CA ILE A 73 -1.03 9.07 3.10
C ILE A 73 -0.97 8.40 1.74
N TYR A 74 -2.12 8.25 1.09
CA TYR A 74 -2.18 7.82 -0.31
C TYR A 74 -1.74 8.96 -1.23
N VAL A 75 -0.79 8.67 -2.11
CA VAL A 75 -0.19 9.64 -3.04
C VAL A 75 -0.24 9.20 -4.51
N GLY A 76 -0.61 7.94 -4.78
CA GLY A 76 -0.69 7.37 -6.12
C GLY A 76 0.66 6.92 -6.71
N GLU A 77 0.62 6.22 -7.86
CA GLU A 77 1.80 5.56 -8.48
C GLU A 77 2.79 6.52 -9.16
N ASN A 78 2.43 7.79 -9.30
CA ASN A 78 3.22 8.81 -10.01
C ASN A 78 3.62 9.99 -9.11
N TYR A 79 3.69 9.76 -7.79
CA TYR A 79 4.11 10.78 -6.84
C TYR A 79 5.58 11.18 -7.11
N LYS A 80 5.85 12.48 -7.27
CA LYS A 80 7.17 13.07 -7.49
C LYS A 80 7.49 14.09 -6.42
#